data_AF-A0A1Q7A7T0-F1
#
_entry.id   AF-A0A1Q7A7T0-F1
#
_cell.length_a   1.000
_cell.length_b   1.000
_cell.length_c   1.000
_cell.angle_alpha   90.00
_cell.angle_beta   90.00
_cell.angle_gamma   90.00
#
_symmetry.space_group_name_H-M   'P 1'
#
loop_
_entity.id
_entity.type
_entity.pdbx_description
1 polymer ?
#
loop_
_entity_poly.entity_id
_entity_poly.type
_entity_poly.pdbx_seq_one_letter_code
_entity_poly.pdbx_strand_id
1 'polypeptide(L)'
;MADAAVLDAINNASSYVWGQCTFYAAQVASWVPAGLGNAGEWLGNAQRKGLATSSTPVAGSVVVYGAGGGYSSFGHVAVVTGVHSDGTFDVSEMNYKGINVISQRVSDMRDVLGFILPPLGAQLKLPLTGLLGGAAAAARPSSSSSSGSPGCSLLDVGCWLKDVENLAQRAMFIWIGLVVIVIGLFLLVVEDAEEKALEVVEKAAPLAAAA
;
A
#
# COMPACT_ATOMS: atom_id res chain seq x y z
N MET A 1 -12.03 -18.76 28.58
CA MET A 1 -11.00 -18.28 27.64
C MET A 1 -11.47 -18.67 26.26
N ALA A 2 -12.21 -17.79 25.59
CA ALA A 2 -12.76 -18.10 24.27
C ALA A 2 -11.76 -17.69 23.20
N ASP A 3 -11.36 -18.70 22.45
CA ASP A 3 -10.53 -18.73 21.24
C ASP A 3 -11.22 -18.04 20.04
N ALA A 4 -11.96 -16.95 20.28
CA ALA A 4 -12.74 -16.22 19.29
C ALA A 4 -11.87 -15.25 18.47
N ALA A 5 -10.75 -14.79 19.05
CA ALA A 5 -9.70 -14.06 18.33
C ALA A 5 -8.91 -14.94 17.35
N VAL A 6 -9.00 -16.27 17.47
CA VAL A 6 -8.35 -17.21 16.54
C VAL A 6 -9.24 -17.54 15.34
N LEU A 7 -10.56 -17.32 15.45
CA LEU A 7 -11.50 -17.27 14.32
C LEU A 7 -11.52 -15.91 13.59
N ASP A 8 -10.88 -14.87 14.15
CA ASP A 8 -10.63 -13.54 13.56
C ASP A 8 -9.72 -13.57 12.30
N ALA A 9 -9.31 -14.77 11.85
CA ALA A 9 -8.50 -14.98 10.67
C ALA A 9 -9.15 -15.88 9.59
N ILE A 10 -10.46 -16.13 9.67
CA ILE A 10 -11.21 -16.55 8.47
C ILE A 10 -11.55 -15.29 7.68
N ASN A 11 -10.75 -15.01 6.65
CA ASN A 11 -10.86 -13.86 5.74
C ASN A 11 -12.30 -13.34 5.55
N ASN A 12 -12.61 -12.13 6.03
CA ASN A 12 -13.86 -11.40 5.72
C ASN A 12 -14.08 -11.21 4.22
N ALA A 13 -13.00 -11.36 3.42
CA ALA A 13 -13.03 -11.50 1.97
C ALA A 13 -14.02 -12.57 1.47
N SER A 14 -14.24 -13.66 2.23
CA SER A 14 -15.21 -14.70 1.89
C SER A 14 -16.67 -14.21 1.78
N SER A 15 -16.98 -13.04 2.37
CA SER A 15 -18.29 -12.38 2.20
C SER A 15 -18.44 -11.65 0.86
N TYR A 16 -17.38 -11.63 0.05
CA TYR A 16 -17.33 -10.97 -1.25
C TYR A 16 -16.91 -11.96 -2.35
N VAL A 17 -17.34 -11.69 -3.58
CA VAL A 17 -17.03 -12.55 -4.72
C VAL A 17 -15.54 -12.46 -5.05
N TRP A 18 -14.88 -13.62 -5.12
CA TRP A 18 -13.47 -13.70 -5.48
C TRP A 18 -13.16 -12.96 -6.80
N GLY A 19 -12.01 -12.30 -6.87
CA GLY A 19 -11.60 -11.55 -8.05
C GLY A 19 -12.17 -10.12 -8.14
N GLN A 20 -12.97 -9.68 -7.17
CA GLN A 20 -13.54 -8.33 -7.09
C GLN A 20 -12.72 -7.38 -6.19
N CYS A 21 -12.94 -6.07 -6.36
CA CYS A 21 -12.30 -5.03 -5.56
C CYS A 21 -12.61 -5.17 -4.06
N THR A 22 -13.85 -5.50 -3.71
CA THR A 22 -14.32 -5.72 -2.34
C THR A 22 -13.66 -6.94 -1.69
N PHE A 23 -13.52 -8.03 -2.42
CA PHE A 23 -12.80 -9.23 -1.96
C PHE A 23 -11.35 -8.92 -1.63
N TYR A 24 -10.63 -8.27 -2.56
CA TYR A 24 -9.22 -7.92 -2.35
C TYR A 24 -9.03 -6.93 -1.20
N ALA A 25 -9.85 -5.87 -1.14
CA ALA A 25 -9.79 -4.90 -0.05
C ALA A 25 -10.02 -5.56 1.31
N ALA A 26 -11.02 -6.44 1.45
CA ALA A 26 -11.28 -7.18 2.68
C ALA A 26 -10.22 -8.25 3.00
N GLN A 27 -9.46 -8.71 2.01
CA GLN A 27 -8.33 -9.62 2.22
C GLN A 27 -7.10 -8.88 2.75
N VAL A 28 -6.74 -7.76 2.14
CA VAL A 28 -5.56 -6.96 2.51
C VAL A 28 -5.80 -6.15 3.79
N ALA A 29 -6.97 -5.53 3.90
CA ALA A 29 -7.43 -4.84 5.09
C ALA A 29 -8.33 -5.78 5.91
N SER A 30 -7.74 -6.81 6.53
CA SER A 30 -8.49 -7.85 7.25
C SER A 30 -9.34 -7.33 8.42
N TRP A 31 -9.05 -6.13 8.91
CA TRP A 31 -9.85 -5.40 9.91
C TRP A 31 -11.19 -4.90 9.38
N VAL A 32 -11.39 -4.88 8.05
CA VAL A 32 -12.68 -4.54 7.43
C VAL A 32 -13.68 -5.64 7.76
N PRO A 33 -14.84 -5.32 8.34
CA PRO A 33 -15.84 -6.31 8.70
C PRO A 33 -16.50 -6.90 7.44
N ALA A 34 -16.98 -8.13 7.57
CA ALA A 34 -17.80 -8.76 6.53
C ALA A 34 -19.13 -8.00 6.30
N GLY A 35 -19.67 -8.14 5.08
CA GLY A 35 -21.02 -7.70 4.75
C GLY A 35 -21.21 -6.18 4.73
N LEU A 36 -20.26 -5.45 4.12
CA LEU A 36 -20.44 -4.03 3.78
C LEU A 36 -21.16 -3.81 2.45
N GLY A 37 -21.55 -4.88 1.74
CA GLY A 37 -22.31 -4.79 0.49
C GLY A 37 -21.43 -4.42 -0.71
N ASN A 38 -22.04 -3.73 -1.66
CA ASN A 38 -21.36 -3.25 -2.86
C ASN A 38 -20.38 -2.12 -2.52
N ALA A 39 -19.34 -1.96 -3.34
CA ALA A 39 -18.24 -1.04 -3.07
C ALA A 39 -18.70 0.39 -2.70
N GLY A 40 -19.61 1.00 -3.47
CA GLY A 40 -20.13 2.35 -3.20
C GLY A 40 -20.94 2.47 -1.90
N GLU A 41 -21.40 1.37 -1.32
CA GLU A 41 -22.16 1.34 -0.05
C GLU A 41 -21.25 1.26 1.17
N TRP A 42 -19.97 0.92 0.98
CA TRP A 42 -19.05 0.60 2.07
C TRP A 42 -18.90 1.74 3.07
N LEU A 43 -18.81 2.99 2.61
CA LEU A 43 -18.59 4.13 3.49
C LEU A 43 -19.74 4.28 4.50
N GLY A 44 -20.98 4.30 4.02
CA GLY A 44 -22.16 4.40 4.88
C GLY A 44 -22.37 3.16 5.75
N ASN A 45 -22.07 1.97 5.22
CA ASN A 45 -22.23 0.72 5.96
C ASN A 45 -21.17 0.57 7.06
N ALA A 46 -19.94 1.03 6.81
CA ALA A 46 -18.84 1.07 7.78
C ALA A 46 -19.17 2.04 8.93
N GLN A 47 -19.69 3.23 8.61
CA GLN A 47 -20.16 4.19 9.62
C GLN A 47 -21.24 3.60 10.52
N ARG A 48 -22.25 2.91 9.93
CA ARG A 48 -23.31 2.24 10.71
C ARG A 48 -22.78 1.10 11.58
N LYS A 49 -21.65 0.49 11.21
CA LYS A 49 -20.93 -0.51 12.01
C LYS A 49 -19.94 0.10 13.01
N GLY A 50 -19.88 1.42 13.13
CA GLY A 50 -19.04 2.12 14.12
C GLY A 50 -17.58 2.32 13.71
N LEU A 51 -17.22 2.09 12.45
CA LEU A 51 -15.88 2.38 11.95
C LEU A 51 -15.68 3.89 11.77
N ALA A 52 -14.48 4.35 12.11
CA ALA A 52 -14.08 5.71 11.84
C ALA A 52 -13.92 5.93 10.33
N THR A 53 -14.34 7.09 9.86
CA THR A 53 -14.20 7.50 8.46
C THR A 53 -13.54 8.87 8.36
N SER A 54 -12.94 9.15 7.22
CA SER A 54 -12.27 10.40 6.91
C SER A 54 -12.69 10.91 5.53
N SER A 55 -12.60 12.23 5.33
CA SER A 55 -12.70 12.88 4.02
C SER A 55 -11.33 13.11 3.38
N THR A 56 -10.24 12.79 4.08
CA THR A 56 -8.85 12.94 3.61
C THR A 56 -8.19 11.57 3.55
N PRO A 57 -7.29 11.35 2.57
CA PRO A 57 -6.60 10.07 2.42
C PRO A 57 -5.67 9.82 3.62
N VAL A 58 -5.62 8.57 4.07
CA VAL A 58 -4.74 8.09 5.13
C VAL A 58 -4.14 6.77 4.68
N ALA A 59 -2.83 6.59 4.77
CA ALA A 59 -2.19 5.31 4.47
C ALA A 59 -2.75 4.22 5.40
N GLY A 60 -3.07 3.05 4.86
CA GLY A 60 -3.75 1.99 5.62
C GLY A 60 -5.28 2.04 5.56
N SER A 61 -5.88 3.14 5.09
CA SER A 61 -7.33 3.25 4.94
C SER A 61 -7.85 2.55 3.68
N VAL A 62 -9.16 2.32 3.63
CA VAL A 62 -9.85 1.89 2.40
C VAL A 62 -10.57 3.10 1.82
N VAL A 63 -10.19 3.49 0.60
CA VAL A 63 -10.91 4.52 -0.15
C VAL A 63 -12.17 3.91 -0.78
N VAL A 64 -13.26 4.66 -0.76
CA VAL A 64 -14.54 4.30 -1.36
C VAL A 64 -14.87 5.27 -2.47
N TYR A 65 -15.07 4.75 -3.67
CA TYR A 65 -15.47 5.51 -4.86
C TYR A 65 -16.95 5.28 -5.16
N GLY A 66 -17.61 6.34 -5.64
CA GLY A 66 -19.01 6.32 -6.04
C GLY A 66 -19.26 5.44 -7.27
N ALA A 67 -20.52 5.10 -7.50
CA ALA A 67 -20.93 4.41 -8.71
C ALA A 67 -20.82 5.33 -9.94
N GLY A 68 -20.40 4.77 -11.08
CA GLY A 68 -20.14 5.55 -12.30
C GLY A 68 -18.79 6.28 -12.27
N GLY A 69 -18.64 7.38 -13.02
CA GLY A 69 -17.41 8.20 -12.98
C GLY A 69 -16.13 7.48 -13.44
N GLY A 70 -16.25 6.43 -14.26
CA GLY A 70 -15.11 5.58 -14.64
C GLY A 70 -14.96 4.32 -13.77
N TYR A 71 -15.83 4.14 -12.78
CA TYR A 71 -16.01 2.93 -12.00
C TYR A 71 -17.31 2.20 -12.38
N SER A 72 -17.50 1.00 -11.83
CA SER A 72 -18.70 0.19 -12.07
C SER A 72 -19.97 0.87 -11.54
N SER A 73 -21.15 0.36 -11.96
CA SER A 73 -22.45 0.74 -11.38
C SER A 73 -22.58 0.41 -9.88
N PHE A 74 -21.65 -0.36 -9.33
CA PHE A 74 -21.61 -0.75 -7.92
C PHE A 74 -20.58 0.05 -7.12
N GLY A 75 -19.91 1.02 -7.74
CA GLY A 75 -18.79 1.77 -7.17
C GLY A 75 -17.48 0.99 -7.25
N HIS A 76 -16.49 1.45 -6.47
CA HIS A 76 -15.19 0.80 -6.38
C HIS A 76 -14.54 1.05 -5.01
N VAL A 77 -13.68 0.13 -4.56
CA VAL A 77 -12.91 0.28 -3.32
C VAL A 77 -11.46 -0.11 -3.55
N ALA A 78 -10.56 0.57 -2.86
CA ALA A 78 -9.14 0.28 -2.92
C ALA A 78 -8.47 0.52 -1.55
N VAL A 79 -7.34 -0.12 -1.32
CA VAL A 79 -6.54 0.10 -0.11
C VAL A 79 -5.52 1.20 -0.40
N VAL A 80 -5.51 2.26 0.42
CA VAL A 80 -4.54 3.35 0.32
C VAL A 80 -3.20 2.88 0.87
N THR A 81 -2.19 2.85 0.02
CA THR A 81 -0.82 2.41 0.39
C THR A 81 0.11 3.57 0.73
N GLY A 82 -0.19 4.78 0.24
CA GLY A 82 0.61 5.98 0.47
C GLY A 82 -0.19 7.25 0.18
N VAL A 83 0.22 8.37 0.75
CA VAL A 83 -0.42 9.69 0.55
C VAL A 83 0.65 10.70 0.20
N HIS A 84 0.43 11.48 -0.86
CA HIS A 84 1.34 12.49 -1.37
C HIS A 84 1.00 13.87 -0.81
N SER A 85 1.97 14.79 -0.79
CA SER A 85 1.80 16.14 -0.25
C SER A 85 0.82 17.01 -1.08
N ASP A 86 0.63 16.69 -2.36
CA ASP A 86 -0.29 17.37 -3.26
C ASP A 86 -1.76 16.92 -3.10
N GLY A 87 -2.02 15.98 -2.19
CA GLY A 87 -3.36 15.44 -1.92
C GLY A 87 -3.75 14.25 -2.80
N THR A 88 -2.90 13.83 -3.74
CA THR A 88 -3.03 12.54 -4.41
C THR A 88 -2.58 11.41 -3.49
N PHE A 89 -2.91 10.16 -3.84
CA PHE A 89 -2.59 9.01 -2.99
C PHE A 89 -2.42 7.73 -3.82
N ASP A 90 -1.57 6.83 -3.35
CA ASP A 90 -1.35 5.53 -3.97
C ASP A 90 -2.39 4.54 -3.47
N VAL A 91 -2.92 3.74 -4.39
CA VAL A 91 -3.87 2.68 -4.08
C VAL A 91 -3.43 1.33 -4.61
N SER A 92 -3.74 0.29 -3.85
CA SER A 92 -3.69 -1.11 -4.29
C SER A 92 -5.11 -1.67 -4.36
N GLU A 93 -5.46 -2.26 -5.48
CA GLU A 93 -6.82 -2.68 -5.79
C GLU A 93 -6.85 -3.91 -6.71
N MET A 94 -8.01 -4.54 -6.81
CA MET A 94 -8.26 -5.62 -7.76
C MET A 94 -9.48 -5.28 -8.61
N ASN A 95 -9.52 -5.80 -9.83
CA ASN A 95 -10.62 -5.59 -10.77
C ASN A 95 -10.79 -4.16 -11.28
N TYR A 96 -9.74 -3.35 -11.22
CA TYR A 96 -9.71 -2.06 -11.93
C TYR A 96 -9.27 -2.23 -13.39
N LYS A 97 -8.20 -3.01 -13.64
CA LYS A 97 -7.71 -3.34 -14.99
C LYS A 97 -8.34 -4.59 -15.62
N GLY A 98 -9.06 -5.38 -14.82
CA GLY A 98 -9.69 -6.64 -15.24
C GLY A 98 -9.89 -7.60 -14.07
N ILE A 99 -10.80 -8.56 -14.24
CA ILE A 99 -11.20 -9.50 -13.17
C ILE A 99 -9.97 -10.23 -12.64
N ASN A 100 -9.83 -10.26 -11.31
CA ASN A 100 -8.71 -10.90 -10.61
C ASN A 100 -7.32 -10.33 -10.95
N VAL A 101 -7.24 -9.15 -11.56
CA VAL A 101 -5.97 -8.44 -11.77
C VAL A 101 -5.76 -7.46 -10.62
N ILE A 102 -4.69 -7.66 -9.85
CA ILE A 102 -4.21 -6.70 -8.87
C ILE A 102 -3.48 -5.58 -9.62
N SER A 103 -3.79 -4.33 -9.29
CA SER A 103 -3.11 -3.17 -9.83
C SER A 103 -2.81 -2.15 -8.74
N GLN A 104 -1.72 -1.40 -8.95
CA GLN A 104 -1.42 -0.20 -8.20
C GLN A 104 -1.50 1.01 -9.12
N ARG A 105 -1.98 2.13 -8.59
CA ARG A 105 -2.02 3.41 -9.30
C ARG A 105 -2.02 4.57 -8.32
N VAL A 106 -1.68 5.74 -8.84
CA VAL A 106 -2.00 7.02 -8.19
C VAL A 106 -3.48 7.32 -8.43
N SER A 107 -4.17 7.76 -7.38
CA SER A 107 -5.52 8.29 -7.43
C SER A 107 -5.55 9.72 -6.91
N ASP A 108 -6.56 10.46 -7.32
CA ASP A 108 -6.92 11.75 -6.75
C ASP A 108 -8.32 11.66 -6.10
N MET A 109 -8.83 12.81 -5.66
CA MET A 109 -10.11 12.90 -4.95
C MET A 109 -11.34 12.82 -5.86
N ARG A 110 -11.20 12.66 -7.19
CA ARG A 110 -12.34 12.51 -8.10
C ARG A 110 -13.13 11.24 -7.77
N ASP A 111 -14.44 11.40 -7.70
CA ASP A 111 -15.42 10.34 -7.43
C ASP A 111 -15.24 9.64 -6.07
N VAL A 112 -14.39 10.17 -5.19
CA VAL A 112 -14.20 9.66 -3.83
C VAL A 112 -15.38 10.07 -2.95
N LEU A 113 -16.02 9.07 -2.35
CA LEU A 113 -17.04 9.28 -1.30
C LEU A 113 -16.39 9.51 0.06
N GLY A 114 -15.27 8.85 0.33
CA GLY A 114 -14.51 8.99 1.58
C GLY A 114 -13.57 7.81 1.84
N PHE A 115 -13.02 7.79 3.04
CA PHE A 115 -12.04 6.79 3.48
C PHE A 115 -12.53 6.11 4.76
N ILE A 116 -12.40 4.78 4.83
CA ILE A 116 -12.64 3.99 6.03
C ILE A 116 -11.30 3.79 6.72
N LEU A 117 -11.21 4.24 7.97
CA LEU A 117 -9.96 4.21 8.73
C LEU A 117 -9.77 2.86 9.42
N PRO A 118 -8.52 2.37 9.49
CA PRO A 118 -8.20 1.22 10.33
C PRO A 118 -8.50 1.54 11.80
N PRO A 119 -9.00 0.57 12.59
CA PRO A 119 -9.06 0.72 14.03
C PRO A 119 -7.64 0.88 14.58
N LEU A 120 -7.50 1.63 15.68
CA LEU A 120 -6.20 1.91 16.30
C LEU A 120 -5.43 0.60 16.56
N GLY A 121 -4.32 0.40 15.85
CA GLY A 121 -3.48 -0.81 15.95
C GLY A 121 -3.64 -1.86 14.85
N ALA A 122 -4.54 -1.68 13.87
CA ALA A 122 -4.64 -2.59 12.73
C ALA A 122 -3.53 -2.36 11.70
N GLN A 123 -2.70 -3.40 11.50
CA GLN A 123 -1.70 -3.46 10.42
C GLN A 123 -2.37 -3.99 9.15
N LEU A 124 -2.05 -3.42 7.99
CA LEU A 124 -2.43 -4.03 6.71
C LEU A 124 -1.69 -5.37 6.55
N LYS A 125 -2.37 -6.43 6.10
CA LYS A 125 -1.72 -7.65 5.60
C LYS A 125 -1.25 -7.41 4.17
N LEU A 126 -0.25 -6.54 4.04
CA LEU A 126 0.59 -6.49 2.86
C LEU A 126 1.69 -7.54 3.01
N PRO A 127 2.27 -8.09 1.92
CA PRO A 127 3.55 -8.78 2.00
C PRO A 127 4.62 -7.77 2.44
N LEU A 128 4.78 -7.59 3.76
CA LEU A 128 5.65 -6.61 4.41
C LEU A 128 6.93 -7.31 4.86
N THR A 129 7.95 -7.32 4.00
CA THR A 129 9.33 -7.40 4.48
C THR A 129 9.90 -5.99 4.43
N GLY A 130 9.84 -5.31 5.57
CA GLY A 130 10.45 -3.99 5.78
C GLY A 130 9.43 -2.89 5.99
N LEU A 131 9.21 -2.52 7.25
CA LEU A 131 8.93 -1.17 7.75
C LEU A 131 8.54 -1.27 9.23
N LEU A 132 9.54 -1.47 10.09
CA LEU A 132 9.46 -1.02 11.47
C LEU A 132 9.83 0.46 11.47
N GLY A 133 8.88 1.34 11.81
CA GLY A 133 9.18 2.75 12.00
C GLY A 133 7.96 3.66 12.13
N GLY A 134 7.39 3.72 13.34
CA GLY A 134 6.80 4.97 13.85
C GLY A 134 5.28 5.06 13.88
N ALA A 135 4.72 4.76 15.06
CA ALA A 135 3.41 5.24 15.49
C ALA A 135 3.58 6.51 16.35
N ALA A 136 2.80 7.56 16.07
CA ALA A 136 2.36 8.67 16.94
C ALA A 136 1.85 9.81 16.04
N ALA A 137 0.87 10.66 16.33
CA ALA A 137 -0.20 10.75 17.30
C ALA A 137 -1.10 11.92 16.82
N ALA A 138 -2.35 11.91 17.26
CA ALA A 138 -3.45 12.86 17.07
C ALA A 138 -3.13 14.37 16.90
N ALA A 139 -3.93 15.05 16.06
CA ALA A 139 -4.67 16.28 16.44
C ALA A 139 -5.70 16.72 15.37
N ARG A 140 -6.91 17.00 15.82
CA ARG A 140 -7.89 17.96 15.25
C ARG A 140 -7.83 19.22 16.16
N PRO A 141 -8.16 20.46 15.73
CA PRO A 141 -9.47 20.77 15.16
C PRO A 141 -9.56 21.83 14.03
N SER A 142 -10.68 21.71 13.29
CA SER A 142 -11.54 22.73 12.64
C SER A 142 -10.98 23.89 11.77
N SER A 143 -11.43 23.85 10.51
CA SER A 143 -11.97 24.94 9.67
C SER A 143 -11.12 26.19 9.39
N SER A 144 -10.72 26.35 8.13
CA SER A 144 -11.32 27.36 7.25
C SER A 144 -10.89 27.17 5.79
N SER A 145 -11.86 27.34 4.91
CA SER A 145 -11.78 27.37 3.46
C SER A 145 -10.83 28.43 2.94
N SER A 146 -9.97 28.08 1.98
CA SER A 146 -9.77 28.93 0.80
C SER A 146 -9.27 28.09 -0.38
N SER A 147 -9.99 28.26 -1.47
CA SER A 147 -9.74 27.75 -2.81
C SER A 147 -8.44 28.31 -3.40
N GLY A 148 -7.59 27.43 -3.94
CA GLY A 148 -6.49 27.82 -4.83
C GLY A 148 -5.45 26.72 -5.00
N SER A 149 -5.48 26.00 -6.13
CA SER A 149 -4.37 25.14 -6.59
C SER A 149 -3.29 26.00 -7.28
N PRO A 150 -2.11 25.45 -7.65
CA PRO A 150 -1.00 25.21 -6.73
C PRO A 150 0.27 25.90 -7.25
N GLY A 151 0.91 26.69 -6.40
CA GLY A 151 2.26 27.17 -6.63
C GLY A 151 2.78 27.74 -5.33
N CYS A 152 3.80 27.11 -4.73
CA CYS A 152 4.45 27.64 -3.53
C CYS A 152 4.85 29.09 -3.83
N SER A 153 4.34 30.03 -3.02
CA SER A 153 4.76 31.43 -3.08
C SER A 153 6.27 31.52 -2.81
N LEU A 154 6.97 32.40 -3.54
CA LEU A 154 8.42 32.62 -3.42
C LEU A 154 8.90 33.01 -2.01
N LEU A 155 7.98 33.37 -1.11
CA LEU A 155 8.28 33.82 0.25
C LEU A 155 8.01 32.75 1.32
N ASP A 156 7.45 31.60 0.95
CA ASP A 156 7.08 30.54 1.88
C ASP A 156 8.18 29.47 1.98
N VAL A 157 9.27 29.82 2.69
CA VAL A 157 10.45 28.97 2.89
C VAL A 157 10.08 27.60 3.47
N GLY A 158 8.99 27.52 4.24
CA GLY A 158 8.46 26.27 4.79
C GLY A 158 7.89 25.30 3.73
N CYS A 159 7.31 25.80 2.62
CA CYS A 159 6.84 24.99 1.49
C CYS A 159 8.04 24.37 0.75
N TRP A 160 9.06 25.20 0.52
CA TRP A 160 10.30 24.80 -0.14
C TRP A 160 11.10 23.77 0.65
N LEU A 161 11.20 23.91 1.97
CA LEU A 161 11.89 22.93 2.80
C LEU A 161 11.22 21.56 2.75
N LYS A 162 9.88 21.53 2.75
CA LYS A 162 9.09 20.30 2.67
C LYS A 162 9.25 19.60 1.31
N ASP A 163 9.36 20.37 0.23
CA ASP A 163 9.66 19.83 -1.10
C ASP A 163 11.09 19.29 -1.21
N VAL A 164 12.07 19.94 -0.59
CA VAL A 164 13.46 19.46 -0.52
C VAL A 164 13.55 18.18 0.33
N GLU A 165 12.82 18.10 1.45
CA GLU A 165 12.74 16.91 2.28
C GLU A 165 12.08 15.75 1.54
N ASN A 166 10.98 15.99 0.80
CA ASN A 166 10.35 14.98 -0.05
C ASN A 166 11.24 14.53 -1.21
N LEU A 167 12.02 15.43 -1.82
CA LEU A 167 12.98 15.08 -2.86
C LEU A 167 14.15 14.26 -2.27
N ALA A 168 14.62 14.61 -1.08
CA ALA A 168 15.66 13.88 -0.36
C ALA A 168 15.16 12.48 0.05
N GLN A 169 13.92 12.36 0.50
CA GLN A 169 13.33 11.08 0.90
C GLN A 169 13.09 10.18 -0.31
N ARG A 170 12.64 10.73 -1.45
CA ARG A 170 12.54 10.01 -2.74
C ARG A 170 13.92 9.59 -3.26
N ALA A 171 14.91 10.48 -3.20
CA ALA A 171 16.27 10.17 -3.60
C ALA A 171 16.89 9.08 -2.71
N MET A 172 16.60 9.10 -1.41
CA MET A 172 17.04 8.09 -0.45
C MET A 172 16.44 6.71 -0.77
N PHE A 173 15.15 6.63 -1.07
CA PHE A 173 14.52 5.35 -1.45
C PHE A 173 15.05 4.80 -2.79
N ILE A 174 15.31 5.67 -3.77
CA ILE A 174 15.95 5.27 -5.04
C ILE A 174 17.38 4.77 -4.79
N TRP A 175 18.15 5.46 -3.97
CA TRP A 175 19.52 5.07 -3.63
C TRP A 175 19.58 3.74 -2.87
N ILE A 176 18.73 3.55 -1.87
CA ILE A 176 18.63 2.29 -1.12
C ILE A 176 18.23 1.15 -2.06
N GLY A 177 17.26 1.37 -2.95
CA GLY A 177 16.87 0.38 -3.97
C GLY A 177 18.03 0.00 -4.89
N LEU A 178 18.80 0.97 -5.39
CA LEU A 178 19.98 0.71 -6.22
C LEU A 178 21.06 -0.06 -5.47
N VAL A 179 21.33 0.27 -4.21
CA VAL A 179 22.31 -0.45 -3.37
C VAL A 179 21.89 -1.91 -3.17
N VAL A 180 20.62 -2.17 -2.87
CA VAL A 180 20.11 -3.54 -2.70
C VAL A 180 20.22 -4.34 -4.01
N ILE A 181 19.90 -3.73 -5.15
CA ILE A 181 20.04 -4.37 -6.47
C ILE A 181 21.51 -4.70 -6.76
N VAL A 182 22.44 -3.77 -6.51
CA VAL A 182 23.87 -3.99 -6.74
C VAL A 182 24.42 -5.08 -5.83
N ILE A 183 24.05 -5.08 -4.54
CA ILE A 183 24.45 -6.12 -3.58
C ILE A 183 23.87 -7.48 -4.00
N GLY A 184 22.59 -7.54 -4.38
CA GLY A 184 21.96 -8.77 -4.84
C GLY A 184 22.61 -9.33 -6.11
N LEU A 185 22.89 -8.47 -7.10
CA LEU A 185 23.62 -8.87 -8.30
C LEU A 185 25.04 -9.34 -7.98
N PHE A 186 25.73 -8.69 -7.04
CA PHE A 186 27.07 -9.11 -6.62
C PHE A 186 27.05 -10.49 -5.95
N LEU A 187 26.08 -10.76 -5.07
CA LEU A 187 25.92 -12.07 -4.44
C LEU A 187 25.63 -13.17 -5.46
N LEU A 188 24.78 -12.90 -6.46
CA LEU A 188 24.53 -13.86 -7.56
C LEU A 188 25.79 -14.15 -8.39
N VAL A 189 26.65 -13.15 -8.60
CA VAL A 189 27.94 -13.34 -9.30
C VAL A 189 28.93 -14.13 -8.44
N VAL A 190 28.94 -13.94 -7.12
CA VAL A 190 29.79 -14.72 -6.21
C VAL A 190 29.35 -16.18 -6.18
N GLU A 191 28.05 -16.46 -6.12
CA GLU A 191 27.53 -17.83 -6.18
C GLU A 191 27.90 -18.52 -7.51
N ASP A 192 27.77 -17.83 -8.64
CA ASP A 192 28.19 -18.35 -9.97
C ASP A 192 29.72 -18.54 -10.08
N ALA A 193 30.51 -17.71 -9.39
CA ALA A 193 31.96 -17.84 -9.37
C ALA A 193 32.43 -19.03 -8.52
N GLU A 194 31.75 -19.32 -7.40
CA GLU A 194 32.05 -20.49 -6.56
C GLU A 194 31.74 -21.81 -7.27
N GLU A 195 30.62 -21.89 -7.99
CA GLU A 195 30.26 -23.05 -8.82
C GLU A 195 31.32 -23.31 -9.92
N LYS A 196 31.74 -22.26 -10.63
CA LYS A 196 32.77 -22.38 -11.67
C LYS A 196 34.15 -22.72 -11.11
N ALA A 197 34.48 -22.25 -9.90
CA ALA A 197 35.74 -22.59 -9.25
C ALA A 197 35.80 -24.07 -8.87
N LEU A 198 34.69 -24.67 -8.41
CA LEU A 198 34.61 -26.09 -8.07
C LEU A 198 34.77 -26.99 -9.30
N GLU A 199 34.15 -26.62 -10.44
CA GLU A 199 34.32 -27.37 -11.70
C GLU A 199 35.78 -27.37 -12.18
N VAL A 200 36.48 -26.23 -12.05
CA VAL A 200 37.91 -26.13 -12.40
C VAL A 200 38.78 -26.98 -11.48
N VAL A 201 38.48 -27.01 -10.18
CA VAL A 201 39.23 -27.83 -9.20
C VAL A 201 38.99 -29.32 -9.44
N GLU A 202 37.75 -29.74 -9.70
CA GLU A 202 37.42 -31.13 -10.04
C GLU A 202 38.15 -31.58 -11.32
N LYS A 203 38.17 -30.72 -12.34
CA LYS A 203 38.87 -30.98 -13.60
C LYS A 203 40.40 -30.93 -13.47
N ALA A 204 40.94 -30.19 -12.51
CA ALA A 204 42.37 -30.11 -12.21
C ALA A 204 42.85 -31.24 -11.27
N ALA A 205 41.95 -31.85 -10.49
CA ALA A 205 42.26 -32.96 -9.59
C ALA A 205 42.99 -34.16 -10.25
N PRO A 206 42.64 -34.63 -11.46
CA PRO A 206 43.37 -35.73 -12.10
C PRO A 206 44.77 -35.37 -12.62
N LEU A 207 45.15 -34.08 -12.68
CA LEU A 207 46.49 -33.64 -13.11
C LEU A 207 47.51 -33.58 -11.96
N ALA A 208 47.07 -33.39 -10.71
CA ALA A 208 47.95 -33.35 -9.54
C ALA A 208 48.32 -34.75 -9.01
N ALA A 209 47.54 -35.79 -9.34
CA ALA A 209 47.80 -37.17 -8.94
C ALA A 209 48.75 -37.93 -9.90
N ALA A 210 49.23 -37.28 -10.95
CA ALA A 210 50.10 -37.86 -11.99
C ALA A 210 51.53 -37.27 -12.02
N ALA A 211 51.91 -36.46 -11.03
CA ALA A 211 53.28 -35.97 -10.80
C ALA A 211 53.86 -36.59 -9.52
#